data_AF-A0A0R1YT36-F1
#
_entry.id   AF-A0A0R1YT36-F1
#
_cell.length_a   1.000
_cell.length_b   1.000
_cell.length_c   1.000
_cell.angle_alpha   90.00
_cell.angle_beta   90.00
_cell.angle_gamma   90.00
#
_symmetry.space_group_name_H-M   'P 1'
#
loop_
_entity.id
_entity.type
_entity.pdbx_description
1 polymer ?
#
loop_
_entity_poly.entity_id
_entity_poly.type
_entity_poly.pdbx_seq_one_letter_code
_entity_poly.pdbx_strand_id
1 'polypeptide(L)'
;MWHRAVTRDDVPYERIFLNIDIDLIKQLSTPKTDLYRCFDVSDPKEINILNLGSDAFDDYVNFCDELIPTLDKDAYGNDIHQRILLAEILLLANKVHKIKKQPRNIIPPFLEKVTHFIDENLADDLSLAAFSKHFYLNSTYLDRYFKRYMGLSLHQYVTEKRIEQAKQLLRAGKNVTEVCAKSGFGNYSNFIRSFNKRVGISPGKYRTKYQSK
;
A
#
# COMPACT_ATOMS: atom_id res chain seq x y z
N MET A 1 0.33 4.29 -0.04
CA MET A 1 -0.31 5.50 -0.58
C MET A 1 -0.76 5.24 -2.01
N TRP A 2 -2.07 5.20 -2.28
CA TRP A 2 -2.60 4.91 -3.61
C TRP A 2 -2.68 6.21 -4.42
N HIS A 3 -1.63 6.53 -5.18
CA HIS A 3 -1.62 7.68 -6.09
C HIS A 3 -1.33 7.23 -7.51
N ARG A 4 -2.06 7.83 -8.47
CA ARG A 4 -1.74 7.71 -9.89
C ARG A 4 -0.38 8.38 -10.10
N ALA A 5 0.59 7.67 -10.70
CA ALA A 5 1.80 8.35 -11.14
C ALA A 5 1.44 9.21 -12.35
N VAL A 6 1.77 10.50 -12.26
CA VAL A 6 1.62 11.43 -13.37
C VAL A 6 2.99 11.49 -14.05
N THR A 7 3.10 10.85 -15.21
CA THR A 7 4.28 10.91 -16.06
C THR A 7 4.29 12.25 -16.81
N ARG A 8 5.49 12.72 -17.19
CA ARG A 8 5.61 13.94 -18.00
C ARG A 8 5.15 13.73 -19.45
N ASP A 9 5.18 12.49 -19.90
CA ASP A 9 4.88 12.09 -21.27
C ASP A 9 3.84 10.96 -21.30
N ASP A 10 3.16 10.81 -22.44
CA ASP A 10 2.19 9.73 -22.72
C ASP A 10 2.85 8.36 -22.97
N VAL A 11 4.14 8.22 -22.65
CA VAL A 11 4.86 6.95 -22.74
C VAL A 11 4.26 5.98 -21.71
N PRO A 12 3.79 4.80 -22.14
CA PRO A 12 3.34 3.76 -21.21
C PRO A 12 4.46 3.46 -20.21
N TYR A 13 4.12 3.43 -18.92
CA TYR A 13 5.03 3.03 -17.87
C TYR A 13 4.46 1.83 -17.13
N GLU A 14 5.35 0.97 -16.66
CA GLU A 14 5.00 -0.13 -15.78
C GLU A 14 5.30 0.25 -14.32
N ARG A 15 4.48 -0.26 -13.40
CA ARG A 15 4.66 -0.02 -11.97
C ARG A 15 4.55 -1.31 -11.19
N ILE A 16 5.61 -1.61 -10.46
CA ILE A 16 5.68 -2.72 -9.53
C ILE A 16 5.46 -2.18 -8.11
N PHE A 17 4.56 -2.81 -7.37
CA PHE A 17 4.30 -2.50 -5.97
C PHE A 17 4.76 -3.67 -5.10
N LEU A 18 5.79 -3.46 -4.29
CA LEU A 18 6.25 -4.42 -3.31
C LEU A 18 5.74 -4.00 -1.93
N ASN A 19 4.93 -4.85 -1.30
CA ASN A 19 4.52 -4.68 0.08
C ASN A 19 5.28 -5.67 0.96
N ILE A 20 6.23 -5.15 1.74
CA ILE A 20 7.21 -5.96 2.47
C ILE A 20 6.93 -5.83 3.96
N ASP A 21 6.91 -6.97 4.65
CA ASP A 21 6.83 -6.98 6.11
C ASP A 21 8.13 -6.40 6.71
N ILE A 22 8.01 -5.43 7.60
CA ILE A 22 9.16 -4.77 8.23
C ILE A 22 10.00 -5.79 9.02
N ASP A 23 9.38 -6.78 9.64
CA ASP A 23 10.11 -7.79 10.41
C ASP A 23 10.91 -8.74 9.50
N LEU A 24 10.46 -8.94 8.26
CA LEU A 24 11.25 -9.66 7.26
C LEU A 24 12.51 -8.87 6.88
N ILE A 25 12.41 -7.55 6.70
CA ILE A 25 13.57 -6.69 6.41
C ILE A 25 14.60 -6.75 7.54
N LYS A 26 14.12 -6.73 8.79
CA LYS A 26 14.99 -6.87 9.97
C LYS A 26 15.69 -8.24 10.01
N GLN A 27 14.99 -9.32 9.67
CA GLN A 27 15.57 -10.66 9.59
C GLN A 27 16.64 -10.79 8.50
N LEU A 28 16.48 -10.07 7.39
CA LEU A 28 17.46 -10.04 6.29
C LEU A 28 18.66 -9.13 6.59
N SER A 29 18.52 -8.20 7.54
CA SER A 29 19.60 -7.32 7.96
C SER A 29 20.61 -8.05 8.84
N THR A 30 21.82 -7.52 8.94
CA THR A 30 22.89 -8.05 9.79
C THR A 30 23.39 -6.96 10.75
N PRO A 31 24.16 -7.28 11.79
CA PRO A 31 24.76 -6.27 12.67
C PRO A 31 25.62 -5.22 11.96
N LYS A 32 26.09 -5.51 10.74
CA LYS A 32 26.92 -4.59 9.93
C LYS A 32 26.14 -3.90 8.80
N THR A 33 24.98 -4.41 8.44
CA THR A 33 24.22 -3.95 7.26
C THR A 33 22.75 -3.88 7.60
N ASP A 34 22.23 -2.66 7.74
CA ASP A 34 20.81 -2.38 7.90
C ASP A 34 20.17 -2.15 6.54
N LEU A 35 19.33 -3.09 6.10
CA LEU A 35 18.61 -3.00 4.82
C LEU A 35 17.42 -2.04 4.88
N TYR A 36 16.95 -1.65 6.08
CA TYR A 36 15.85 -0.71 6.24
C TYR A 36 16.26 0.74 5.92
N ARG A 37 17.55 1.05 5.89
CA ARG A 37 18.09 2.41 5.73
C ARG A 37 17.59 3.14 4.47
N CYS A 38 17.25 2.44 3.38
CA CYS A 38 16.69 3.06 2.17
C CYS A 38 15.27 3.61 2.37
N PHE A 39 14.57 3.23 3.44
CA PHE A 39 13.27 3.76 3.83
C PHE A 39 13.35 4.88 4.86
N ASP A 40 14.53 5.14 5.43
CA ASP A 40 14.71 6.19 6.43
C ASP A 40 14.47 7.57 5.81
N VAL A 41 13.48 8.30 6.33
CA VAL A 41 13.07 9.64 5.89
C VAL A 41 13.13 10.57 7.09
N SER A 42 13.68 11.76 6.87
CA SER A 42 13.80 12.78 7.93
C SER A 42 12.44 13.33 8.37
N ASP A 43 11.45 13.31 7.46
CA ASP A 43 10.05 13.69 7.71
C ASP A 43 9.15 12.51 7.29
N PRO A 44 8.24 12.01 8.17
CA PRO A 44 7.28 10.96 7.84
C PRO A 44 6.35 11.26 6.64
N LYS A 45 6.24 12.53 6.22
CA LYS A 45 5.47 12.95 5.04
C LYS A 45 6.29 12.89 3.74
N GLU A 46 7.60 12.71 3.83
CA GLU A 46 8.47 12.59 2.66
C GLU A 46 8.54 11.15 2.14
N ILE A 47 8.82 11.04 0.84
CA ILE A 47 9.01 9.75 0.17
C ILE A 47 10.45 9.71 -0.35
N ASN A 48 11.19 8.65 -0.03
CA ASN A 48 12.50 8.41 -0.65
C ASN A 48 12.30 8.04 -2.12
N ILE A 49 12.84 8.86 -3.03
CA ILE A 49 12.87 8.58 -4.47
C ILE A 49 14.32 8.29 -4.85
N LEU A 50 14.54 7.10 -5.40
CA LEU A 50 15.83 6.62 -5.86
C LEU A 50 15.85 6.68 -7.38
N ASN A 51 16.92 7.23 -7.95
CA ASN A 51 17.14 7.17 -9.40
C ASN A 51 18.09 6.02 -9.71
N LEU A 52 17.56 4.92 -10.23
CA LEU A 52 18.38 3.83 -10.73
C LEU A 52 19.02 4.30 -12.04
N GLY A 53 20.35 4.30 -12.12
CA GLY A 53 21.04 4.40 -13.42
C GLY A 53 20.70 3.19 -14.30
N SER A 54 21.09 3.20 -15.58
CA SER A 54 20.78 2.12 -16.54
C SER A 54 21.08 0.73 -15.99
N ASP A 55 22.30 0.52 -15.49
CA ASP A 55 22.77 -0.81 -15.09
C ASP A 55 22.03 -1.30 -13.84
N ALA A 56 21.86 -0.42 -12.85
CA ALA A 56 21.07 -0.70 -11.65
C ALA A 56 19.58 -0.89 -11.95
N PHE A 57 19.06 -0.24 -12.99
CA PHE A 57 17.68 -0.39 -13.40
C PHE A 57 17.44 -1.77 -14.02
N ASP A 58 18.34 -2.23 -14.90
CA ASP A 58 18.25 -3.55 -15.51
C ASP A 58 18.35 -4.65 -14.44
N ASP A 59 19.28 -4.51 -13.49
CA ASP A 59 19.38 -5.42 -12.34
C ASP A 59 18.06 -5.47 -11.54
N TYR A 60 17.47 -4.30 -11.23
CA TYR A 60 16.20 -4.22 -10.51
C TYR A 60 15.06 -4.93 -11.27
N VAL A 61 14.96 -4.72 -12.58
CA VAL A 61 13.93 -5.34 -13.42
C VAL A 61 14.11 -6.85 -13.41
N ASN A 62 15.33 -7.35 -13.62
CA ASN A 62 15.63 -8.78 -13.59
C ASN A 62 15.24 -9.41 -12.24
N PHE A 63 15.60 -8.78 -11.11
CA PHE A 63 15.21 -9.28 -9.79
C PHE A 63 13.70 -9.33 -9.61
N CYS A 64 12.96 -8.36 -10.15
CA CYS A 64 11.50 -8.35 -10.07
C CYS A 64 10.87 -9.44 -10.95
N ASP A 65 11.37 -9.61 -12.17
CA ASP A 65 10.89 -10.62 -13.12
C ASP A 65 11.15 -12.04 -12.63
N GLU A 66 12.22 -12.25 -11.85
CA GLU A 66 12.48 -13.51 -11.14
C GLU A 66 11.63 -13.66 -9.88
N LEU A 67 11.42 -12.58 -9.12
CA LEU A 67 10.68 -12.64 -7.85
C LEU A 67 9.19 -12.92 -8.08
N ILE A 68 8.55 -12.18 -8.99
CA ILE A 68 7.10 -12.20 -9.17
C ILE A 68 6.56 -13.62 -9.42
N PRO A 69 7.12 -14.44 -10.33
CA PRO A 69 6.64 -15.80 -10.59
C PRO A 69 6.77 -16.75 -9.41
N THR A 70 7.64 -16.46 -8.45
CA THR A 70 7.85 -17.31 -7.27
C THR A 70 6.78 -17.08 -6.20
N LEU A 71 6.14 -15.90 -6.17
CA LEU A 71 5.19 -15.53 -5.11
C LEU A 71 3.92 -16.38 -5.11
N ASP A 72 3.54 -16.92 -6.28
CA ASP A 72 2.33 -17.73 -6.47
C ASP A 72 2.61 -19.23 -6.50
N LYS A 73 3.86 -19.67 -6.35
CA LYS A 73 4.28 -21.07 -6.48
C LYS A 73 4.91 -21.58 -5.20
N ASP A 74 4.38 -22.68 -4.68
CA ASP A 74 5.03 -23.45 -3.61
C ASP A 74 5.91 -24.53 -4.26
N ALA A 75 7.18 -24.20 -4.47
CA ALA A 75 8.18 -25.09 -5.02
C ALA A 75 9.43 -25.11 -4.13
N TYR A 76 10.18 -26.22 -4.18
CA TYR A 76 11.39 -26.39 -3.39
C TYR A 76 12.37 -25.22 -3.60
N GLY A 77 12.76 -24.57 -2.49
CA GLY A 77 13.73 -23.47 -2.50
C GLY A 77 13.17 -22.09 -2.83
N ASN A 78 11.89 -21.96 -3.19
CA ASN A 78 11.28 -20.66 -3.51
C ASN A 78 11.33 -19.69 -2.32
N ASP A 79 11.14 -20.17 -1.10
CA ASP A 79 11.17 -19.36 0.12
C ASP A 79 12.56 -18.73 0.36
N ILE A 80 13.63 -19.48 0.06
CA ILE A 80 15.01 -18.99 0.15
C ILE A 80 15.30 -18.03 -1.02
N HIS A 81 14.90 -18.40 -2.24
CA HIS A 81 15.14 -17.59 -3.43
C HIS A 81 14.42 -16.22 -3.34
N GLN A 82 13.17 -16.19 -2.88
CA GLN A 82 12.43 -14.96 -2.58
C GLN A 82 13.17 -14.06 -1.59
N ARG A 83 13.77 -14.65 -0.54
CA ARG A 83 14.54 -13.90 0.46
C ARG A 83 15.84 -13.33 -0.13
N ILE A 84 16.51 -14.06 -1.02
CA ILE A 84 17.72 -13.60 -1.72
C ILE A 84 17.37 -12.42 -2.63
N LEU A 85 16.39 -12.58 -3.53
CA LEU A 85 15.96 -11.53 -4.45
C LEU A 85 15.49 -10.27 -3.71
N LEU A 86 14.72 -10.44 -2.63
CA LEU A 86 14.31 -9.32 -1.79
C LEU A 86 15.52 -8.60 -1.15
N ALA A 87 16.50 -9.35 -0.65
CA ALA A 87 17.72 -8.78 -0.11
C ALA A 87 18.53 -8.03 -1.18
N GLU A 88 18.60 -8.55 -2.40
CA GLU A 88 19.28 -7.91 -3.54
C GLU A 88 18.60 -6.60 -3.94
N ILE A 89 17.27 -6.59 -4.07
CA ILE A 89 16.48 -5.36 -4.33
C ILE A 89 16.74 -4.31 -3.24
N LEU A 90 16.74 -4.72 -1.97
CA LEU A 90 16.99 -3.82 -0.84
C LEU A 90 18.44 -3.32 -0.80
N LEU A 91 19.42 -4.17 -1.09
CA LEU A 91 20.83 -3.80 -1.17
C LEU A 91 21.06 -2.78 -2.31
N LEU A 92 20.47 -3.04 -3.47
CA LEU A 92 20.51 -2.13 -4.61
C LEU A 92 19.92 -0.77 -4.24
N ALA A 93 18.75 -0.75 -3.61
CA ALA A 93 18.11 0.48 -3.13
C ALA A 93 18.99 1.27 -2.14
N ASN A 94 19.75 0.58 -1.28
CA ASN A 94 20.67 1.20 -0.32
C ASN A 94 21.98 1.71 -0.93
N LYS A 95 22.38 1.19 -2.09
CA LYS A 95 23.61 1.61 -2.81
C LYS A 95 23.37 2.81 -3.73
N VAL A 96 22.13 3.05 -4.14
CA VAL A 96 21.77 4.08 -5.12
C VAL A 96 21.58 5.45 -4.45
N HIS A 97 21.92 6.52 -5.18
CA HIS A 97 21.78 7.88 -4.67
C HIS A 97 20.30 8.33 -4.59
N LYS A 98 19.93 8.91 -3.45
CA LYS A 98 18.65 9.62 -3.28
C LYS A 98 18.61 10.86 -4.17
N ILE A 99 17.49 11.10 -4.84
CA ILE A 99 17.30 12.33 -5.61
C ILE A 99 17.07 13.49 -4.63
N LYS A 100 17.98 14.49 -4.63
CA LYS A 100 17.90 15.67 -3.74
C LYS A 100 16.71 16.59 -4.01
N LYS A 101 16.22 16.64 -5.25
CA LYS A 101 15.02 17.39 -5.64
C LYS A 101 13.88 16.42 -5.86
N GLN A 102 13.02 16.27 -4.86
CA GLN A 102 11.78 15.52 -5.05
C GLN A 102 10.94 16.21 -6.14
N PRO A 103 10.42 15.48 -7.15
CA PRO A 103 9.32 16.01 -7.94
C PRO A 103 8.20 16.41 -6.96
N ARG A 104 7.68 17.64 -7.08
CA ARG A 104 6.58 18.10 -6.22
C ARG A 104 5.47 17.05 -6.28
N ASN A 105 5.02 16.62 -5.10
CA ASN A 105 3.90 15.70 -4.98
C ASN A 105 2.75 16.26 -5.82
N ILE A 106 2.33 15.53 -6.85
CA ILE A 106 1.37 16.03 -7.86
C ILE A 106 -0.07 15.94 -7.31
N ILE A 107 -0.22 15.35 -6.12
CA ILE A 107 -1.46 15.36 -5.37
C ILE A 107 -1.75 16.81 -4.98
N PRO A 108 -2.85 17.40 -5.47
CA PRO A 108 -3.26 18.74 -5.06
C PRO A 108 -3.44 18.78 -3.53
N PRO A 109 -3.03 19.86 -2.83
CA PRO A 109 -3.17 19.96 -1.37
C PRO A 109 -4.58 19.67 -0.85
N PHE A 110 -5.60 19.92 -1.67
CA PHE A 110 -6.98 19.55 -1.38
C PHE A 110 -7.18 18.03 -1.26
N LEU A 111 -6.62 17.22 -2.16
CA LEU A 111 -6.74 15.76 -2.09
C LEU A 111 -5.97 15.19 -0.91
N GLU A 112 -4.88 15.81 -0.49
CA GLU A 112 -4.17 15.43 0.74
C GLU A 112 -5.08 15.61 1.97
N LYS A 113 -5.79 16.74 2.07
CA LYS A 113 -6.80 16.97 3.12
C LYS A 113 -7.92 15.92 3.06
N VAL A 114 -8.40 15.59 1.86
CA VAL A 114 -9.44 14.56 1.68
C VAL A 114 -8.94 13.20 2.16
N THR A 115 -7.73 12.78 1.79
CA THR A 115 -7.19 11.49 2.23
C THR A 115 -6.92 11.43 3.72
N HIS A 116 -6.44 12.54 4.31
CA HIS A 116 -6.22 12.63 5.74
C HIS A 116 -7.54 12.53 6.52
N PHE A 117 -8.57 13.26 6.07
CA PHE A 117 -9.91 13.16 6.64
C PHE A 117 -10.48 11.73 6.54
N ILE A 118 -10.28 11.04 5.41
CA ILE A 118 -10.68 9.62 5.28
C ILE A 118 -10.00 8.78 6.36
N ASP A 119 -8.68 8.91 6.51
CA ASP A 119 -7.88 8.09 7.43
C ASP A 119 -8.29 8.30 8.90
N GLU A 120 -8.66 9.53 9.28
CA GLU A 120 -9.11 9.86 10.63
C GLU A 120 -10.57 9.44 10.91
N ASN A 121 -11.41 9.31 9.87
CA ASN A 121 -12.86 9.13 10.01
C ASN A 121 -13.35 7.82 9.36
N LEU A 122 -12.50 6.79 9.24
CA LEU A 122 -12.84 5.52 8.55
C LEU A 122 -14.10 4.83 9.09
N ALA A 123 -14.39 4.99 10.38
CA ALA A 123 -15.55 4.41 11.05
C ALA A 123 -16.87 5.15 10.76
N ASP A 124 -16.79 6.39 10.28
CA ASP A 124 -17.94 7.27 10.10
C ASP A 124 -18.60 7.11 8.73
N ASP A 125 -19.68 7.87 8.49
CA ASP A 125 -20.29 7.97 7.16
C ASP A 125 -19.37 8.73 6.20
N LEU A 126 -18.67 7.97 5.38
CA LEU A 126 -17.80 8.44 4.30
C LEU A 126 -18.49 8.35 2.93
N SER A 127 -19.82 8.42 2.89
CA SER A 127 -20.58 8.51 1.64
C SER A 127 -20.21 9.78 0.86
N LEU A 128 -20.37 9.74 -0.46
CA LEU A 128 -20.14 10.92 -1.31
C LEU A 128 -20.99 12.12 -0.86
N ALA A 129 -22.20 11.89 -0.35
CA ALA A 129 -23.07 12.94 0.17
C ALA A 129 -22.51 13.57 1.46
N ALA A 130 -22.03 12.75 2.39
CA ALA A 130 -21.39 13.22 3.62
C ALA A 130 -20.10 14.02 3.31
N PHE A 131 -19.27 13.51 2.40
CA PHE A 131 -18.07 14.22 1.92
C PHE A 131 -18.40 15.56 1.27
N SER A 132 -19.39 15.57 0.38
CA SER A 132 -19.86 16.77 -0.30
C SER A 132 -20.34 17.84 0.68
N LYS A 133 -21.01 17.44 1.76
CA LYS A 133 -21.44 18.35 2.82
C LYS A 133 -20.27 18.89 3.64
N HIS A 134 -19.28 18.06 3.95
CA HIS A 134 -18.11 18.44 4.75
C HIS A 134 -17.15 19.37 3.98
N PHE A 135 -16.91 19.08 2.69
CA PHE A 135 -15.99 19.85 1.85
C PHE A 135 -16.67 20.90 0.96
N TYR A 136 -18.00 21.05 1.06
CA TYR A 136 -18.81 21.97 0.24
C TYR A 136 -18.61 21.80 -1.27
N LEU A 137 -18.55 20.55 -1.74
CA LEU A 137 -18.28 20.23 -3.15
C LEU A 137 -19.35 19.33 -3.76
N ASN A 138 -19.53 19.45 -5.07
CA ASN A 138 -20.34 18.51 -5.83
C ASN A 138 -19.71 17.10 -5.80
N SER A 139 -20.49 16.09 -5.42
CA SER A 139 -20.07 14.69 -5.25
C SER A 139 -19.48 14.09 -6.54
N THR A 140 -20.10 14.36 -7.68
CA THR A 140 -19.63 13.90 -9.00
C THR A 140 -18.33 14.59 -9.40
N TYR A 141 -18.16 15.87 -9.05
CA TYR A 141 -16.89 16.55 -9.26
C TYR A 141 -15.79 15.96 -8.37
N LEU A 142 -16.07 15.75 -7.08
CA LEU A 142 -15.11 15.17 -6.14
C LEU A 142 -14.67 13.78 -6.57
N ASP A 143 -15.59 12.89 -6.95
CA ASP A 143 -15.23 11.53 -7.37
C ASP A 143 -14.40 11.52 -8.67
N ARG A 144 -14.75 12.35 -9.66
CA ARG A 144 -13.95 12.50 -10.89
C ARG A 144 -12.58 13.08 -10.61
N TYR A 145 -12.50 14.10 -9.76
CA TYR A 145 -11.25 14.74 -9.37
C TYR A 145 -10.36 13.76 -8.60
N PHE A 146 -10.92 13.05 -7.62
CA PHE A 146 -10.23 12.01 -6.87
C PHE A 146 -9.73 10.89 -7.79
N LYS A 147 -10.59 10.34 -8.66
CA LYS A 147 -10.23 9.29 -9.61
C LYS A 147 -9.12 9.73 -10.58
N ARG A 148 -9.11 10.99 -11.02
CA ARG A 148 -8.07 11.54 -11.89
C ARG A 148 -6.67 11.41 -11.28
N TYR A 149 -6.52 11.69 -9.99
CA TYR A 149 -5.24 11.71 -9.29
C TYR A 149 -4.91 10.43 -8.50
N MET A 150 -5.92 9.66 -8.11
CA MET A 150 -5.75 8.45 -7.28
C MET A 150 -5.86 7.16 -8.10
N GLY A 151 -6.37 7.24 -9.34
CA GLY A 151 -6.56 6.09 -10.22
C GLY A 151 -7.78 5.22 -9.91
N LEU A 152 -8.49 5.52 -8.82
CA LEU A 152 -9.66 4.78 -8.33
C LEU A 152 -10.68 5.73 -7.70
N SER A 153 -11.94 5.32 -7.62
CA SER A 153 -13.02 6.18 -7.09
C SER A 153 -12.87 6.40 -5.58
N LEU A 154 -13.46 7.48 -5.06
CA LEU A 154 -13.38 7.79 -3.63
C LEU A 154 -13.94 6.63 -2.79
N HIS A 155 -15.06 6.05 -3.22
CA HIS A 155 -15.65 4.88 -2.56
C HIS A 155 -14.73 3.65 -2.57
N GLN A 156 -14.05 3.39 -3.70
CA GLN A 156 -13.08 2.30 -3.78
C GLN A 156 -11.93 2.54 -2.80
N TYR A 157 -11.42 3.77 -2.69
CA TYR A 157 -10.34 4.13 -1.77
C TYR A 157 -10.72 3.88 -0.31
N VAL A 158 -11.88 4.40 0.10
CA VAL A 158 -12.41 4.19 1.45
C VAL A 158 -12.57 2.70 1.75
N THR A 159 -13.08 1.94 0.78
CA THR A 159 -13.21 0.48 0.94
C THR A 159 -11.85 -0.19 1.16
N GLU A 160 -10.80 0.15 0.39
CA GLU A 160 -9.46 -0.41 0.60
C GLU A 160 -8.90 -0.06 1.98
N LYS A 161 -9.03 1.20 2.41
CA LYS A 161 -8.57 1.64 3.73
C LYS A 161 -9.27 0.90 4.86
N ARG A 162 -10.59 0.70 4.75
CA ARG A 162 -11.36 -0.10 5.71
C ARG A 162 -10.93 -1.58 5.74
N ILE A 163 -10.55 -2.14 4.58
CA ILE A 163 -10.00 -3.50 4.51
C ILE A 163 -8.62 -3.58 5.18
N GLU A 164 -7.76 -2.60 4.95
CA GLU A 164 -6.44 -2.51 5.60
C GLU A 164 -6.59 -2.42 7.14
N GLN A 165 -7.48 -1.55 7.63
CA GLN A 165 -7.79 -1.45 9.06
C GLN A 165 -8.35 -2.77 9.61
N ALA A 166 -9.26 -3.42 8.88
CA ALA A 166 -9.80 -4.72 9.30
C ALA A 166 -8.73 -5.80 9.40
N LYS A 167 -7.79 -5.87 8.45
CA LYS A 167 -6.65 -6.79 8.49
C LYS A 167 -5.78 -6.55 9.72
N GLN A 168 -5.49 -5.29 10.05
CA GLN A 168 -4.72 -4.92 11.24
C GLN A 168 -5.42 -5.35 12.53
N LEU A 169 -6.72 -5.07 12.67
CA LEU A 169 -7.50 -5.47 13.85
C LEU A 169 -7.59 -6.99 14.00
N LEU A 170 -7.77 -7.72 12.90
CA LEU A 170 -7.78 -9.19 12.91
C LEU A 170 -6.41 -9.77 13.31
N ARG A 171 -5.30 -9.18 12.86
CA ARG A 171 -3.96 -9.57 13.31
C ARG A 171 -3.77 -9.29 14.81
N ALA A 172 -4.32 -8.18 15.30
CA ALA A 172 -4.23 -7.76 16.70
C ALA A 172 -5.18 -8.48 17.67
N GLY A 173 -5.65 -9.69 17.37
CA GLY A 173 -6.47 -10.47 18.32
C GLY A 173 -7.99 -10.28 18.19
N LYS A 174 -8.48 -9.23 17.52
CA LYS A 174 -9.90 -8.85 17.58
C LYS A 174 -10.80 -9.86 16.87
N ASN A 175 -12.00 -10.07 17.42
CA ASN A 175 -12.98 -10.95 16.79
C ASN A 175 -13.65 -10.26 15.58
N VAL A 176 -14.26 -11.07 14.71
CA VAL A 176 -14.81 -10.61 13.42
C VAL A 176 -15.92 -9.57 13.62
N THR A 177 -16.73 -9.71 14.67
CA THR A 177 -17.82 -8.78 14.99
C THR A 177 -17.29 -7.42 15.42
N GLU A 178 -16.29 -7.39 16.31
CA GLU A 178 -15.60 -6.16 16.74
C GLU A 178 -14.92 -5.46 15.57
N VAL A 179 -14.27 -6.23 14.70
CA VAL A 179 -13.61 -5.71 13.50
C VAL A 179 -14.64 -5.04 12.60
N CYS A 180 -15.77 -5.70 12.33
CA CYS A 180 -16.83 -5.14 11.51
C CYS A 180 -17.34 -3.79 12.08
N ALA A 181 -17.55 -3.72 13.39
CA ALA A 181 -18.03 -2.51 14.07
C ALA A 181 -17.02 -1.35 13.98
N LYS A 182 -15.71 -1.65 14.05
CA LYS A 182 -14.65 -0.63 14.05
C LYS A 182 -14.17 -0.20 12.66
N SER A 183 -14.46 -0.99 11.62
CA SER A 183 -13.95 -0.77 10.27
C SER A 183 -14.90 0.05 9.38
N GLY A 184 -16.02 0.57 9.91
CA GLY A 184 -16.91 1.48 9.19
C GLY A 184 -17.77 0.89 8.06
N PHE A 185 -17.88 -0.45 7.93
CA PHE A 185 -18.69 -1.08 6.86
C PHE A 185 -20.20 -0.97 7.06
N GLY A 186 -20.65 -0.45 8.20
CA GLY A 186 -22.05 -0.24 8.58
C GLY A 186 -22.79 -1.53 8.96
N ASN A 187 -22.56 -2.64 8.28
CA ASN A 187 -23.14 -3.93 8.62
C ASN A 187 -22.24 -5.14 8.28
N TYR A 188 -22.54 -6.25 8.94
CA TYR A 188 -21.76 -7.48 8.89
C TYR A 188 -21.76 -8.13 7.49
N SER A 189 -22.90 -8.15 6.80
CA SER A 189 -23.01 -8.76 5.47
C SER A 189 -22.16 -8.03 4.42
N ASN A 190 -22.16 -6.69 4.46
CA ASN A 190 -21.34 -5.86 3.59
C ASN A 190 -19.84 -6.05 3.86
N PHE A 191 -19.47 -6.09 5.15
CA PHE A 191 -18.10 -6.36 5.57
C PHE A 191 -17.60 -7.71 5.05
N ILE A 192 -18.33 -8.80 5.30
CA ILE A 192 -17.92 -10.15 4.88
C ILE A 192 -17.76 -10.23 3.36
N ARG A 193 -18.73 -9.71 2.61
CA ARG A 193 -18.68 -9.71 1.13
C ARG A 193 -17.48 -8.93 0.61
N SER A 194 -17.27 -7.72 1.14
CA SER A 194 -16.18 -6.84 0.74
C SER A 194 -14.82 -7.43 1.10
N PHE A 195 -14.69 -8.01 2.30
CA PHE A 195 -13.46 -8.63 2.76
C PHE A 195 -13.10 -9.86 1.93
N ASN A 196 -14.04 -10.78 1.73
CA ASN A 196 -13.79 -11.98 0.93
C ASN A 196 -13.36 -11.62 -0.49
N LYS A 197 -14.05 -10.65 -1.11
CA LYS A 197 -13.74 -10.20 -2.48
C LYS A 197 -12.33 -9.59 -2.59
N ARG A 198 -11.88 -8.85 -1.58
CA ARG A 198 -10.60 -8.12 -1.61
C ARG A 198 -9.42 -8.95 -1.09
N VAL A 199 -9.67 -9.88 -0.19
CA VAL A 199 -8.61 -10.63 0.51
C VAL A 199 -8.53 -12.09 0.03
N GLY A 200 -9.55 -12.60 -0.65
CA GLY A 200 -9.61 -13.97 -1.17
C GLY A 200 -9.96 -15.02 -0.11
N ILE A 201 -9.92 -14.69 1.18
CA ILE A 201 -10.30 -15.55 2.30
C ILE A 201 -11.19 -14.83 3.30
N SER A 202 -11.92 -15.59 4.12
CA SER A 202 -12.81 -15.01 5.12
C SER A 202 -12.05 -14.33 6.27
N PRO A 203 -12.64 -13.31 6.93
CA PRO A 203 -12.01 -12.66 8.09
C PRO A 203 -11.61 -13.64 9.18
N GLY A 204 -12.44 -14.65 9.45
CA GLY A 204 -12.14 -15.70 10.42
C GLY A 204 -10.91 -16.53 10.02
N LYS A 205 -10.85 -16.99 8.76
CA LYS A 205 -9.68 -17.70 8.23
C LYS A 205 -8.43 -16.83 8.25
N TYR A 206 -8.57 -15.55 7.89
CA TYR A 206 -7.49 -14.57 7.94
C TYR A 206 -6.95 -14.42 9.38
N ARG A 207 -7.85 -14.26 10.36
CA ARG A 207 -7.49 -14.17 11.78
C ARG A 207 -6.66 -15.37 12.21
N THR A 208 -7.15 -16.60 11.99
CA THR A 208 -6.42 -17.82 12.37
C THR A 208 -5.07 -17.92 11.67
N LYS A 209 -5.00 -17.59 10.38
CA LYS A 209 -3.75 -17.68 9.59
C LYS A 209 -2.65 -16.75 10.12
N TYR A 210 -3.00 -15.56 10.59
CA TYR A 210 -2.03 -14.53 10.99
C TYR A 210 -1.91 -14.32 12.51
N GLN A 211 -2.69 -15.03 13.34
CA GLN A 211 -2.50 -15.08 14.80
C GLN A 211 -1.68 -16.29 15.25
N SER A 212 -1.56 -17.34 14.43
CA SER A 212 -0.79 -18.55 14.79
C SER A 212 0.71 -18.43 14.51
N LYS A 213 1.28 -17.22 14.61
CA LYS A 213 2.70 -16.93 14.52
C LYS A 213 3.08 -16.03 15.69
#